data_AF-A0A965HGC3-F1
#
_entry.id   AF-A0A965HGC3-F1
#
_cell.length_a   1.000
_cell.length_b   1.000
_cell.length_c   1.000
_cell.angle_alpha   90.00
_cell.angle_beta   90.00
_cell.angle_gamma   90.00
#
_symmetry.space_group_name_H-M   'P 1'
#
loop_
_entity.id
_entity.type
_entity.pdbx_description
1 polymer ?
#
loop_
_entity_poly.entity_id
_entity_poly.type
_entity_poly.pdbx_seq_one_letter_code
_entity_poly.pdbx_strand_id
1 'polypeptide(L)'
;EGTASGRAEEDGLVMRMECGEARILWAGSIPGEVEEKLVEKYGEKLRAGVLVQGPSQGGNLTAEWLRAVRPNYLIRAWKALEDDPSLSVDLDQISKEIGMTLVKLKESGAVQLRPEPQNGGWAVGKWRPE
;
A
#
# COMPACT_ATOMS: atom_id res chain seq x y z
N GLU A 1 -26.16 -19.71 0.26
CA GLU A 1 -24.71 -19.45 0.27
C GLU A 1 -24.27 -19.25 -1.17
N GLY A 2 -23.96 -18.01 -1.55
CA GLY A 2 -23.45 -17.72 -2.89
C GLY A 2 -21.93 -17.70 -2.79
N THR A 3 -21.27 -18.71 -3.36
CA THR A 3 -19.83 -18.62 -3.64
C THR A 3 -19.63 -17.47 -4.62
N ALA A 4 -19.08 -16.36 -4.15
CA ALA A 4 -18.68 -15.26 -5.01
C ALA A 4 -17.60 -15.79 -5.95
N SER A 5 -17.98 -16.18 -7.17
CA SER A 5 -17.06 -16.62 -8.23
C SER A 5 -16.35 -15.44 -8.90
N GLY A 6 -16.19 -14.32 -8.19
CA GLY A 6 -15.72 -13.06 -8.74
C GLY A 6 -14.24 -12.84 -8.50
N ARG A 7 -13.50 -12.52 -9.55
CA ARG A 7 -12.12 -12.03 -9.52
C ARG A 7 -12.02 -10.58 -9.00
N ALA A 8 -12.84 -10.22 -8.03
CA ALA A 8 -13.06 -8.82 -7.63
C ALA A 8 -11.78 -8.12 -7.13
N GLU A 9 -10.86 -8.86 -6.52
CA GLU A 9 -9.55 -8.33 -6.12
C GLU A 9 -8.59 -8.18 -7.31
N GLU A 10 -8.67 -9.07 -8.31
CA GLU A 10 -7.84 -9.01 -9.53
C GLU A 10 -8.29 -7.91 -10.49
N ASP A 11 -9.60 -7.61 -10.50
CA ASP A 11 -10.21 -6.54 -11.28
C ASP A 11 -10.15 -5.17 -10.57
N GLY A 12 -9.42 -5.10 -9.46
CA GLY A 12 -9.23 -3.88 -8.67
C GLY A 12 -8.52 -2.77 -9.46
N LEU A 13 -8.98 -1.53 -9.31
CA LEU A 13 -8.34 -0.37 -9.92
C LEU A 13 -7.10 0.05 -9.11
N VAL A 14 -5.94 0.09 -9.77
CA VAL A 14 -4.70 0.66 -9.22
C VAL A 14 -4.51 2.06 -9.78
N MET A 15 -4.37 3.04 -8.89
CA MET A 15 -4.25 4.46 -9.26
C MET A 15 -2.95 5.06 -8.72
N ARG A 16 -2.15 5.67 -9.60
CA ARG A 16 -1.06 6.55 -9.19
C ARG A 16 -1.52 8.00 -9.32
N MET A 17 -1.50 8.74 -8.22
CA MET A 17 -1.85 10.17 -8.20
C MET A 17 -0.60 10.98 -7.85
N GLU A 18 -0.47 12.16 -8.45
CA GLU A 18 0.74 12.99 -8.35
C GLU A 18 0.39 14.44 -8.01
N CYS A 19 1.21 15.06 -7.19
CA CYS A 19 1.19 16.48 -6.87
C CYS A 19 2.63 17.00 -6.84
N GLY A 20 3.10 17.58 -7.95
CA GLY A 20 4.52 17.86 -8.13
C GLY A 20 5.33 16.57 -8.09
N GLU A 21 6.36 16.52 -7.25
CA GLU A 21 7.17 15.32 -7.03
C GLU A 21 6.51 14.29 -6.09
N ALA A 22 5.47 14.70 -5.34
CA ALA A 22 4.81 13.82 -4.38
C ALA A 22 3.87 12.86 -5.10
N ARG A 23 4.07 11.55 -4.86
CA ARG A 23 3.32 10.47 -5.50
C ARG A 23 2.68 9.56 -4.46
N ILE A 24 1.44 9.18 -4.71
CA ILE A 24 0.70 8.16 -3.96
C ILE A 24 0.24 7.06 -4.92
N LEU A 25 0.41 5.81 -4.51
CA LEU A 25 -0.10 4.64 -5.21
C LEU A 25 -1.22 4.01 -4.38
N TRP A 26 -2.43 4.04 -4.92
CA TRP A 26 -3.59 3.36 -4.34
C TRP A 26 -3.77 2.02 -5.04
N ALA A 27 -3.51 0.93 -4.32
CA ALA A 27 -3.50 -0.43 -4.87
C ALA A 27 -4.71 -1.28 -4.44
N GLY A 28 -5.65 -0.73 -3.66
CA GLY A 28 -6.80 -1.50 -3.19
C GLY A 28 -6.35 -2.73 -2.40
N SER A 29 -6.91 -3.90 -2.69
CA SER A 29 -6.52 -5.18 -2.07
C SER A 29 -6.07 -6.19 -3.14
N ILE A 30 -5.31 -5.72 -4.14
CA ILE A 30 -4.79 -6.61 -5.19
C ILE A 30 -3.97 -7.76 -4.59
N PRO A 31 -4.05 -8.98 -5.16
CA PRO A 31 -3.23 -10.11 -4.74
C PRO A 31 -1.80 -10.00 -5.26
N GLY A 32 -0.86 -10.74 -4.66
CA GLY A 32 0.56 -10.77 -5.07
C GLY A 32 0.78 -11.05 -6.56
N GLU A 33 -0.02 -11.94 -7.16
CA GLU A 33 0.04 -12.24 -8.61
C GLU A 33 -0.21 -11.00 -9.49
N VAL A 34 -1.05 -10.07 -9.03
CA VAL A 34 -1.30 -8.80 -9.73
C VAL A 34 -0.16 -7.82 -9.47
N GLU A 35 0.41 -7.79 -8.26
CA GLU A 35 1.61 -7.01 -7.98
C GLU A 35 2.76 -7.39 -8.91
N GLU A 36 3.06 -8.68 -9.05
CA GLU A 36 4.11 -9.19 -9.94
C GLU A 36 3.93 -8.71 -11.38
N LYS A 37 2.71 -8.83 -11.93
CA LYS A 37 2.38 -8.35 -13.28
C LYS A 37 2.55 -6.85 -13.42
N LEU A 38 2.21 -6.08 -12.37
CA LEU A 38 2.40 -4.64 -12.37
C LEU A 38 3.88 -4.27 -12.31
N VAL A 39 4.68 -4.97 -11.50
CA VAL A 39 6.14 -4.78 -11.44
C VAL A 39 6.77 -5.08 -12.80
N GLU A 40 6.41 -6.20 -13.43
CA GLU A 40 6.92 -6.58 -14.76
C GLU A 40 6.59 -5.50 -15.80
N LYS A 41 5.34 -5.00 -15.79
CA LYS A 41 4.86 -4.05 -16.79
C LYS A 41 5.35 -2.62 -16.58
N TYR A 42 5.44 -2.16 -15.33
CA TYR A 42 5.66 -0.74 -15.01
C TYR A 42 6.98 -0.47 -14.27
N GLY A 43 7.53 -1.46 -13.55
CA GLY A 43 8.81 -1.36 -12.84
C GLY A 43 8.90 -0.10 -11.97
N GLU A 44 9.97 0.67 -12.14
CA GLU A 44 10.21 1.91 -11.39
C GLU A 44 9.15 3.00 -11.60
N LYS A 45 8.29 2.90 -12.63
CA LYS A 45 7.16 3.84 -12.80
C LYS A 45 6.10 3.67 -11.71
N LEU A 46 6.18 2.62 -10.90
CA LEU A 46 5.33 2.42 -9.73
C LEU A 46 5.80 3.21 -8.50
N ARG A 47 6.99 3.83 -8.55
CA ARG A 47 7.55 4.57 -7.41
C ARG A 47 6.55 5.58 -6.85
N ALA A 48 6.28 5.47 -5.55
CA ALA A 48 5.40 6.37 -4.82
C ALA A 48 5.83 6.50 -3.38
N GLY A 49 5.83 7.73 -2.83
CA GLY A 49 6.19 7.97 -1.43
C GLY A 49 5.16 7.41 -0.44
N VAL A 50 3.91 7.25 -0.88
CA VAL A 50 2.84 6.61 -0.12
C VAL A 50 2.25 5.46 -0.92
N LEU A 51 2.16 4.28 -0.31
CA LEU A 51 1.41 3.12 -0.81
C LEU A 51 0.18 2.91 0.08
N VAL A 52 -1.01 2.90 -0.51
CA VAL A 52 -2.26 2.53 0.17
C VAL A 52 -2.70 1.17 -0.34
N GLN A 53 -2.70 0.17 0.53
CA GLN A 53 -3.03 -1.20 0.15
C GLN A 53 -3.65 -1.95 1.32
N GLY A 54 -4.82 -2.55 1.13
CA GLY A 54 -5.47 -3.45 2.07
C GLY A 54 -5.03 -4.91 1.89
N PRO A 55 -5.34 -5.78 2.87
CA PRO A 55 -5.06 -7.21 2.77
C PRO A 55 -5.89 -7.86 1.67
N SER A 56 -5.27 -8.73 0.88
CA SER A 56 -5.95 -9.63 -0.07
C SER A 56 -6.12 -11.01 0.57
N GLN A 57 -7.11 -11.77 0.10
CA GLN A 57 -7.37 -13.13 0.61
C GLN A 57 -6.21 -14.10 0.34
N GLY A 58 -5.53 -13.93 -0.80
CA GLY A 58 -4.38 -14.77 -1.20
C GLY A 58 -3.02 -14.27 -0.69
N GLY A 59 -2.98 -13.18 0.07
CA GLY A 59 -1.74 -12.50 0.44
C GLY A 59 -1.24 -11.52 -0.63
N ASN A 60 -0.55 -10.47 -0.17
CA ASN A 60 0.05 -9.42 -0.98
C ASN A 60 1.26 -8.81 -0.25
N LEU A 61 1.82 -7.72 -0.76
CA LEU A 61 3.07 -7.10 -0.29
C LEU A 61 4.31 -7.96 -0.57
N THR A 62 4.41 -8.48 -1.79
CA THR A 62 5.62 -9.17 -2.27
C THR A 62 6.86 -8.27 -2.18
N ALA A 63 8.04 -8.90 -2.07
CA ALA A 63 9.29 -8.16 -1.92
C ALA A 63 9.60 -7.31 -3.16
N GLU A 64 9.35 -7.85 -4.34
CA GLU A 64 9.50 -7.19 -5.64
C GLU A 64 8.59 -5.97 -5.73
N TRP A 65 7.34 -6.09 -5.29
CA TRP A 65 6.39 -4.98 -5.23
C TRP A 65 6.89 -3.84 -4.34
N LEU A 66 7.26 -4.15 -3.10
CA LEU A 66 7.72 -3.14 -2.15
C LEU A 66 9.02 -2.46 -2.62
N ARG A 67 9.92 -3.20 -3.28
CA ARG A 67 11.13 -2.62 -3.88
C ARG A 67 10.84 -1.75 -5.10
N ALA A 68 9.89 -2.13 -5.95
CA ALA A 68 9.49 -1.35 -7.12
C ALA A 68 8.77 -0.05 -6.74
N VAL A 69 7.84 -0.12 -5.78
CA VAL A 69 7.09 1.05 -5.28
C VAL A 69 7.96 1.93 -4.37
N ARG A 70 8.82 1.31 -3.56
CA ARG A 70 9.73 1.95 -2.60
C ARG A 70 9.04 3.05 -1.75
N PRO A 71 7.95 2.74 -1.04
CA PRO A 71 7.21 3.74 -0.28
C PRO A 71 7.94 4.15 1.00
N ASN A 72 7.83 5.43 1.35
CA ASN A 72 8.17 5.93 2.68
C ASN A 72 7.10 5.53 3.70
N TYR A 73 5.82 5.49 3.27
CA TYR A 73 4.69 5.11 4.11
C TYR A 73 3.83 4.05 3.42
N LEU A 74 3.57 2.95 4.14
CA LEU A 74 2.56 1.96 3.77
C LEU A 74 1.34 2.12 4.67
N ILE A 75 0.20 2.48 4.07
CA ILE A 75 -1.06 2.66 4.77
C ILE A 75 -1.90 1.40 4.57
N ARG A 76 -2.10 0.66 5.66
CA ARG A 76 -2.94 -0.55 5.70
C ARG A 76 -4.32 -0.20 6.23
N ALA A 77 -5.33 -0.27 5.36
CA ALA A 77 -6.72 -0.26 5.78
C ALA A 77 -7.06 -1.60 6.44
N TRP A 78 -7.37 -1.58 7.73
CA TRP A 78 -7.59 -2.80 8.52
C TRP A 78 -9.08 -3.10 8.69
N LYS A 79 -9.49 -4.35 8.51
CA LYS A 79 -10.78 -4.86 9.01
C LYS A 79 -10.58 -5.35 10.44
N ALA A 80 -11.36 -4.84 11.39
CA ALA A 80 -11.17 -5.02 12.83
C ALA A 80 -11.04 -6.47 13.38
N LEU A 81 -11.24 -7.52 12.58
CA LEU A 81 -11.49 -8.89 13.05
C LEU A 81 -10.58 -10.00 12.49
N GLU A 82 -9.62 -9.73 11.60
CA GLU A 82 -8.79 -10.79 10.98
C GLU A 82 -7.30 -10.46 11.14
N ASP A 83 -6.44 -11.43 11.48
CA ASP A 83 -4.98 -11.25 11.46
C ASP A 83 -4.47 -11.05 10.02
N ASP A 84 -3.40 -10.27 9.84
CA ASP A 84 -2.83 -9.95 8.52
C ASP A 84 -1.75 -10.98 8.22
N PRO A 85 -2.03 -12.02 7.42
CA PRO A 85 -0.98 -12.97 7.07
C PRO A 85 0.14 -12.30 6.25
N SER A 86 -0.13 -11.15 5.61
CA SER A 86 0.86 -10.44 4.81
C SER A 86 1.83 -9.58 5.64
N LEU A 87 1.58 -9.38 6.94
CA LEU A 87 2.50 -8.68 7.84
C LEU A 87 3.45 -9.68 8.52
N SER A 88 4.12 -10.51 7.72
CA SER A 88 5.07 -11.53 8.18
C SER A 88 6.44 -10.94 8.56
N VAL A 89 7.34 -11.77 9.08
CA VAL A 89 8.75 -11.40 9.38
C VAL A 89 9.47 -10.84 8.15
N ASP A 90 9.14 -11.31 6.96
CA ASP A 90 9.75 -10.86 5.70
C ASP A 90 9.43 -9.38 5.43
N LEU A 91 8.22 -8.93 5.78
CA LEU A 91 7.83 -7.53 5.67
C LEU A 91 8.66 -6.65 6.61
N ASP A 92 8.92 -7.09 7.85
CA ASP A 92 9.75 -6.34 8.80
C ASP A 92 11.18 -6.15 8.29
N GLN A 93 11.74 -7.17 7.63
CA GLN A 93 13.06 -7.09 7.03
C GLN A 93 13.08 -6.09 5.86
N ILE A 94 12.11 -6.20 4.94
CA ILE A 94 12.00 -5.30 3.77
C ILE A 94 11.72 -3.88 4.22
N SER A 95 10.86 -3.66 5.21
CA SER A 95 10.54 -2.34 5.75
C SER A 95 11.79 -1.64 6.27
N LYS A 96 12.70 -2.38 6.92
CA LYS A 96 14.00 -1.87 7.36
C LYS A 96 14.94 -1.59 6.19
N GLU A 97 14.98 -2.48 5.20
CA GLU A 97 15.80 -2.32 3.99
C GLU A 97 15.48 -1.03 3.24
N ILE A 98 14.18 -0.75 3.03
CA ILE A 98 13.74 0.39 2.21
C ILE A 98 13.42 1.65 3.04
N GLY A 99 13.45 1.58 4.37
CA GLY A 99 13.13 2.71 5.26
C GLY A 99 11.64 3.07 5.29
N MET A 100 10.77 2.08 5.13
CA MET A 100 9.31 2.26 5.12
C MET A 100 8.74 2.34 6.54
N THR A 101 7.73 3.18 6.72
CA THR A 101 6.91 3.27 7.93
C THR A 101 5.52 2.68 7.69
N LEU A 102 5.12 1.72 8.51
CA LEU A 102 3.78 1.12 8.45
C LEU A 102 2.76 1.94 9.27
N VAL A 103 1.68 2.36 8.61
CA VAL A 103 0.55 3.09 9.22
C VAL A 103 -0.68 2.19 9.20
N LYS A 104 -1.07 1.65 10.37
CA LYS A 104 -2.25 0.81 10.54
C LYS A 104 -3.47 1.67 10.88
N LEU A 105 -4.49 1.67 10.03
CA LEU A 105 -5.72 2.44 10.27
C LEU A 105 -6.69 1.77 11.26
N LYS A 106 -6.35 0.59 11.82
CA LYS A 106 -7.17 -0.11 12.84
C LYS A 106 -7.51 0.79 14.02
N GLU A 107 -6.56 1.62 14.44
CA GLU A 107 -6.66 2.42 15.66
C GLU A 107 -7.20 3.82 15.38
N SER A 108 -6.73 4.47 14.32
CA SER A 108 -7.10 5.86 14.02
C SER A 108 -8.31 6.00 13.10
N GLY A 109 -8.71 4.94 12.37
CA GLY A 109 -9.75 4.93 11.34
C GLY A 109 -9.42 5.76 10.08
N ALA A 110 -8.62 6.81 10.21
CA ALA A 110 -8.18 7.69 9.15
C ALA A 110 -6.80 8.28 9.43
N VAL A 111 -6.15 8.77 8.38
CA VAL A 111 -4.88 9.48 8.42
C VAL A 111 -4.96 10.70 7.50
N GLN A 112 -4.36 11.81 7.89
CA GLN A 112 -4.19 12.97 7.03
C GLN A 112 -2.84 12.88 6.33
N LEU A 113 -2.86 13.02 5.01
CA LEU A 113 -1.67 13.11 4.16
C LEU A 113 -1.61 14.50 3.54
N ARG A 114 -0.46 15.17 3.65
CA ARG A 114 -0.20 16.41 2.94
C ARG A 114 1.01 16.22 2.03
N PRO A 115 0.87 16.35 0.70
CA PRO A 115 2.00 16.26 -0.20
C PRO A 115 2.92 17.47 -0.02
N GLU A 116 4.24 17.24 -0.13
CA GLU A 116 5.26 18.28 -0.28
C GLU A 116 5.71 18.30 -1.76
N PRO A 117 5.13 19.17 -2.61
CA PRO A 117 5.26 19.03 -4.05
C PRO A 117 6.68 19.26 -4.58
N GLN A 118 7.55 19.89 -3.79
CA GLN A 118 8.90 20.30 -4.21
C GLN A 118 9.98 19.23 -4.00
N ASN A 119 9.73 18.22 -3.16
CA ASN A 119 10.75 17.23 -2.76
C ASN A 119 10.22 15.79 -2.76
N GLY A 120 8.94 15.59 -3.09
CA GLY A 120 8.29 14.28 -3.10
C GLY A 120 7.89 13.76 -1.71
N GLY A 121 8.10 14.56 -0.67
CA GLY A 121 7.79 14.25 0.71
C GLY A 121 6.30 14.23 1.00
N TRP A 122 5.98 13.67 2.17
CA TRP A 122 4.63 13.60 2.70
C TRP A 122 4.65 13.84 4.20
N ALA A 123 3.88 14.83 4.64
CA ALA A 123 3.56 15.00 6.05
C ALA A 123 2.36 14.11 6.39
N VAL A 124 2.57 13.17 7.33
CA VAL A 124 1.57 12.21 7.79
C VAL A 124 1.14 12.59 9.20
N GLY A 125 -0.17 12.72 9.43
CA GLY A 125 -0.72 13.12 10.72
C GLY A 125 -2.08 12.48 11.03
N LYS A 126 -2.56 12.65 12.27
CA LYS A 126 -3.91 12.24 12.66
C LYS A 126 -4.96 13.08 11.92
N TRP A 127 -6.08 12.46 11.54
CA TRP A 127 -7.18 13.17 10.86
C TRP A 127 -7.90 14.19 11.77
N ARG A 128 -8.06 13.86 13.07
CA ARG A 128 -8.59 14.79 14.09
C ARG A 128 -7.62 14.87 15.28
N PRO A 129 -7.39 16.05 15.84
CA PRO A 129 -6.79 16.18 17.17
C PRO A 129 -7.79 15.67 18.21
N GLU A 130 -7.29 14.92 19.19
CA GLU A 130 -8.02 14.60 20.43
C GLU A 130 -8.19 15.85 21.28
#